data_AF-A0A1Y3CRD7-F1
#
_entry.id   AF-A0A1Y3CRD7-F1
#
_cell.length_a   1.000
_cell.length_b   1.000
_cell.length_c   1.000
_cell.angle_alpha   90.00
_cell.angle_beta   90.00
_cell.angle_gamma   90.00
#
_symmetry.space_group_name_H-M   'P 1'
#
loop_
_entity.id
_entity.type
_entity.pdbx_description
1 polymer ?
#
loop_
_entity_poly.entity_id
_entity_poly.type
_entity_poly.pdbx_seq_one_letter_code
_entity_poly.pdbx_strand_id
1 'polypeptide(L)'
;MHKIVLFLILSSLTCPLFAGIKFTPIQLYLGNKSKQQRSATVVVENSGFDSAKIFELSAVKWEQNEKGEDILVEEKNILFNPKIFELKPESKQIVRVGFIQPFSKQDLEKEQTWRVIFNEVTPITEDEAINFQFNFSLPLFVGKQDKTNLDVKLRSENNNMIVDVKNLAKSHAQITNIKLVDSNNKELVQKNINRYLLIGQKYTFDLGMVNHKQNDKIKVKIKTDKDGDLLEY
;
A
#
# COMPACT_ATOMS: atom_id res chain seq x y z
N MET A 1 55.74 17.11 37.22
CA MET A 1 54.90 17.90 36.28
C MET A 1 53.88 16.94 35.67
N HIS A 2 52.63 16.94 36.17
CA HIS A 2 51.55 16.07 35.67
C HIS A 2 50.87 16.73 34.47
N LYS A 3 50.84 16.04 33.32
CA LYS A 3 50.11 16.50 32.13
C LYS A 3 48.69 15.96 32.19
N ILE A 4 47.72 16.85 32.36
CA ILE A 4 46.29 16.56 32.21
C ILE A 4 45.98 16.52 30.72
N VAL A 5 45.57 15.36 30.21
CA VAL A 5 45.09 15.20 28.83
C VAL A 5 43.58 15.40 28.84
N LEU A 6 43.13 16.50 28.25
CA LEU A 6 41.72 16.83 28.09
C LEU A 6 41.17 16.08 26.86
N PHE A 7 40.31 15.10 27.07
CA PHE A 7 39.66 14.34 26.00
C PHE A 7 38.39 15.08 25.56
N LEU A 8 38.42 15.68 24.36
CA LEU A 8 37.26 16.36 23.77
C LEU A 8 36.36 15.29 23.11
N ILE A 9 35.22 15.00 23.72
CA ILE A 9 34.23 14.07 23.15
C ILE A 9 33.42 14.83 22.10
N LEU A 10 33.75 14.62 20.83
CA LEU A 10 33.00 15.13 19.68
C LEU A 10 31.77 14.25 19.46
N SER A 11 30.61 14.69 19.97
CA SER A 11 29.32 14.03 19.72
C SER A 11 28.91 14.28 18.26
N SER A 12 29.04 13.26 17.42
CA SER A 12 28.48 13.26 16.07
C SER A 12 26.96 13.16 16.14
N LEU A 13 26.27 14.27 15.95
CA LEU A 13 24.84 14.26 15.61
C LEU A 13 24.72 13.64 14.21
N THR A 14 24.38 12.35 14.15
CA THR A 14 23.88 11.74 12.92
C THR A 14 22.47 12.25 12.69
N CYS A 15 22.32 13.26 11.83
CA CYS A 15 21.01 13.54 11.23
C CYS A 15 20.72 12.39 10.26
N PRO A 16 19.67 11.57 10.47
CA PRO A 16 19.24 10.65 9.43
C PRO A 16 18.78 11.49 8.23
N LEU A 17 19.61 11.52 7.18
CA LEU A 17 19.20 12.06 5.89
C LEU A 17 18.19 11.08 5.30
N PHE A 18 16.90 11.35 5.51
CA PHE A 18 15.82 10.53 4.95
C PHE A 18 15.63 10.92 3.48
N ALA A 19 16.51 10.40 2.62
CA ALA A 19 16.39 10.61 1.19
C ALA A 19 15.17 9.85 0.66
N GLY A 20 14.10 10.55 0.28
CA GLY A 20 12.93 9.90 -0.29
C GLY A 20 11.84 10.86 -0.75
N ILE A 21 10.91 10.29 -1.50
CA ILE A 21 9.64 10.90 -1.85
C ILE A 21 8.53 10.30 -0.99
N LYS A 22 7.63 11.14 -0.51
CA LYS A 22 6.56 10.77 0.41
C LYS A 22 5.20 11.17 -0.18
N PHE A 23 4.27 10.23 -0.12
CA PHE A 23 2.88 10.44 -0.51
C PHE A 23 1.99 10.47 0.73
N THR A 24 1.13 11.48 0.84
CA THR A 24 0.16 11.59 1.94
C THR A 24 -1.21 11.96 1.39
N PRO A 25 -2.24 11.08 1.52
CA PRO A 25 -2.17 9.70 2.02
C PRO A 25 -1.59 8.72 0.98
N ILE A 26 -1.30 7.48 1.42
CA ILE A 26 -0.85 6.38 0.54
C ILE A 26 -2.00 5.57 -0.08
N GLN A 27 -3.24 5.80 0.37
CA GLN A 27 -4.46 5.25 -0.20
C GLN A 27 -5.46 6.39 -0.40
N LEU A 28 -6.07 6.44 -1.58
CA LEU A 28 -7.03 7.48 -1.94
C LEU A 28 -8.45 6.93 -1.89
N TYR A 29 -9.38 7.76 -1.39
CA TYR A 29 -10.77 7.36 -1.22
C TYR A 29 -11.73 8.43 -1.75
N LEU A 30 -12.77 7.98 -2.44
CA LEU A 30 -13.90 8.80 -2.90
C LEU A 30 -15.23 8.12 -2.55
N GLY A 31 -16.26 8.91 -2.22
CA GLY A 31 -17.61 8.37 -1.97
C GLY A 31 -17.82 7.68 -0.61
N ASN A 32 -16.86 7.75 0.33
CA ASN A 32 -16.94 7.11 1.65
C ASN A 32 -17.84 7.87 2.69
N LYS A 33 -18.32 9.08 2.38
CA LYS A 33 -19.14 9.90 3.31
C LYS A 33 -20.40 10.41 2.60
N SER A 34 -21.45 10.75 3.38
CA SER A 34 -22.75 11.23 2.84
C SER A 34 -22.68 12.51 2.00
N LYS A 35 -21.53 13.20 2.00
CA LYS A 35 -21.23 14.32 1.09
C LYS A 35 -20.56 13.77 -0.17
N GLN A 36 -21.08 14.18 -1.34
CA GLN A 36 -20.48 13.91 -2.66
C GLN A 36 -19.07 14.51 -2.76
N GLN A 37 -18.07 13.79 -2.25
CA GLN A 37 -16.67 14.13 -2.46
C GLN A 37 -16.32 13.80 -3.92
N ARG A 38 -16.04 14.83 -4.72
CA ARG A 38 -15.78 14.72 -6.17
C ARG A 38 -14.30 14.48 -6.51
N SER A 39 -13.40 14.71 -5.56
CA SER A 39 -11.95 14.53 -5.74
C SER A 39 -11.25 14.11 -4.43
N ALA A 40 -10.19 13.34 -4.57
CA ALA A 40 -9.22 13.03 -3.53
C ALA A 40 -8.00 13.94 -3.71
N THR A 41 -7.27 14.20 -2.63
CA THR A 41 -6.06 15.01 -2.66
C THR A 41 -4.91 14.18 -2.14
N VAL A 42 -3.76 14.26 -2.82
CA VAL A 42 -2.50 13.67 -2.38
C VAL A 42 -1.42 14.74 -2.36
N VAL A 43 -0.66 14.77 -1.28
CA VAL A 43 0.53 15.60 -1.14
C VAL A 43 1.74 14.74 -1.45
N VAL A 44 2.55 15.18 -2.40
CA VAL A 44 3.82 14.58 -2.80
C VAL A 44 4.94 15.47 -2.27
N GLU A 45 5.75 14.94 -1.36
CA GLU A 45 6.85 15.66 -0.72
C GLU A 45 8.17 15.03 -1.13
N ASN A 46 9.13 15.86 -1.53
CA ASN A 46 10.50 15.45 -1.81
C ASN A 46 11.40 15.93 -0.68
N SER A 47 12.06 14.99 0.00
CA SER A 47 13.08 15.25 1.03
C SER A 47 14.41 14.57 0.72
N GLY A 48 14.67 14.26 -0.55
CA GLY A 48 15.82 13.42 -0.90
C GLY A 48 16.33 13.46 -2.33
N PHE A 49 15.71 14.20 -3.23
CA PHE A 49 16.26 14.41 -4.57
C PHE A 49 17.14 15.65 -4.58
N ASP A 50 18.35 15.50 -5.14
CA ASP A 50 19.31 16.59 -5.31
C ASP A 50 18.96 17.52 -6.47
N SER A 51 18.06 17.08 -7.36
CA SER A 51 17.59 17.84 -8.53
C SER A 51 16.08 17.76 -8.69
N ALA A 52 15.53 18.71 -9.44
CA ALA A 52 14.11 18.73 -9.74
C ALA A 52 13.74 17.58 -10.70
N LYS A 53 12.59 16.96 -10.47
CA LYS A 53 12.05 15.87 -11.29
C LYS A 53 10.67 16.22 -11.81
N ILE A 54 10.37 15.87 -13.06
CA ILE A 54 9.05 16.08 -13.65
C ILE A 54 8.25 14.77 -13.52
N PHE A 55 7.03 14.86 -12.99
CA PHE A 55 6.10 13.73 -12.91
C PHE A 55 4.90 13.97 -13.82
N GLU A 56 4.51 12.94 -14.56
CA GLU A 56 3.24 12.86 -15.28
C GLU A 56 2.31 11.84 -14.63
N LEU A 57 1.03 12.20 -14.53
CA LEU A 57 0.00 11.37 -13.92
C LEU A 57 -0.88 10.69 -14.96
N SER A 58 -1.16 9.43 -14.67
CA SER A 58 -2.16 8.61 -15.36
C SER A 58 -2.93 7.74 -14.38
N ALA A 59 -3.97 7.05 -14.86
CA ALA A 59 -4.65 6.04 -14.06
C ALA A 59 -4.97 4.81 -14.88
N VAL A 60 -5.12 3.70 -14.16
CA VAL A 60 -5.58 2.42 -14.67
C VAL A 60 -6.70 1.89 -13.80
N LYS A 61 -7.74 1.34 -14.41
CA LYS A 61 -8.70 0.47 -13.72
C LYS A 61 -7.94 -0.73 -13.18
N TRP A 62 -8.22 -1.08 -11.94
CA TRP A 62 -7.53 -2.16 -11.25
C TRP A 62 -8.52 -3.25 -10.90
N GLU A 63 -8.28 -4.42 -11.47
CA GLU A 63 -9.03 -5.64 -11.24
C GLU A 63 -8.06 -6.76 -10.84
N GLN A 64 -8.60 -7.93 -10.49
CA GLN A 64 -7.81 -9.11 -10.19
C GLN A 64 -8.41 -10.33 -10.88
N ASN A 65 -7.56 -11.21 -11.40
CA ASN A 65 -7.98 -12.49 -11.95
C ASN A 65 -8.28 -13.50 -10.82
N GLU A 66 -8.74 -14.71 -11.18
CA GLU A 66 -9.13 -15.75 -10.22
C GLU A 66 -7.97 -16.25 -9.33
N LYS A 67 -6.72 -16.00 -9.72
CA LYS A 67 -5.50 -16.29 -8.94
C LYS A 67 -5.11 -15.14 -8.00
N GLY A 68 -5.82 -14.02 -8.05
CA GLY A 68 -5.52 -12.81 -7.29
C GLY A 68 -4.37 -11.98 -7.89
N GLU A 69 -4.05 -12.16 -9.17
CA GLU A 69 -3.06 -11.33 -9.87
C GLU A 69 -3.73 -10.08 -10.44
N ASP A 70 -3.02 -8.94 -10.37
CA ASP A 70 -3.55 -7.65 -10.81
C ASP A 70 -3.73 -7.59 -12.33
N ILE A 71 -4.91 -7.14 -12.78
CA ILE A 71 -5.22 -6.76 -14.15
C ILE A 71 -5.38 -5.23 -14.19
N LEU A 72 -4.59 -4.57 -15.04
CA LEU A 72 -4.57 -3.11 -15.16
C LEU A 72 -5.03 -2.71 -16.56
N VAL A 73 -6.09 -1.90 -16.63
CA VAL A 73 -6.67 -1.41 -17.90
C VAL A 73 -6.61 0.11 -17.92
N GLU A 74 -6.23 0.72 -19.03
CA GLU A 74 -6.13 2.19 -19.16
C GLU A 74 -7.45 2.89 -18.76
N GLU A 75 -7.36 3.95 -17.94
CA GLU A 75 -8.50 4.76 -17.51
C GLU A 75 -8.32 6.23 -17.95
N LYS A 76 -9.28 6.73 -18.74
CA LYS A 76 -9.27 8.09 -19.31
C LYS A 76 -10.28 9.03 -18.67
N ASN A 77 -11.19 8.52 -17.85
CA ASN A 77 -12.24 9.29 -17.19
C ASN A 77 -11.78 9.95 -15.88
N ILE A 78 -10.50 9.79 -15.52
CA ILE A 78 -9.90 10.43 -14.34
C ILE A 78 -9.17 11.72 -14.75
N LEU A 79 -9.46 12.79 -14.02
CA LEU A 79 -8.83 14.09 -14.14
C LEU A 79 -7.82 14.31 -13.00
N PHE A 80 -6.67 14.86 -13.36
CA PHE A 80 -5.59 15.24 -12.44
C PHE A 80 -5.38 16.75 -12.47
N ASN A 81 -5.16 17.34 -11.29
CA ASN A 81 -4.79 18.75 -11.17
C ASN A 81 -3.65 18.93 -10.16
N PRO A 82 -2.42 19.26 -10.61
CA PRO A 82 -1.98 19.25 -12.01
C PRO A 82 -1.81 17.81 -12.56
N LYS A 83 -1.84 17.63 -13.88
CA LYS A 83 -1.51 16.35 -14.53
C LYS A 83 0.00 16.13 -14.66
N ILE A 84 0.74 17.21 -14.95
CA ILE A 84 2.20 17.21 -15.03
C ILE A 84 2.71 18.28 -14.07
N PHE A 85 3.73 17.97 -13.29
CA PHE A 85 4.36 18.95 -12.39
C PHE A 85 5.85 18.68 -12.20
N GLU A 86 6.57 19.74 -11.84
CA GLU A 86 7.95 19.68 -11.40
C GLU A 86 8.00 19.59 -9.87
N LEU A 87 8.71 18.60 -9.34
CA LEU A 87 8.98 18.43 -7.91
C LEU A 87 10.42 18.82 -7.63
N LYS A 88 10.61 19.98 -7.01
CA LYS A 88 11.93 20.53 -6.67
C LYS A 88 12.50 19.87 -5.39
N PRO A 89 13.81 19.95 -5.13
CA PRO A 89 14.40 19.59 -3.84
C PRO A 89 13.66 20.26 -2.67
N GLU A 90 13.47 19.51 -1.57
CA GLU A 90 12.83 19.99 -0.33
C GLU A 90 11.45 20.66 -0.53
N SER A 91 10.69 20.19 -1.52
CA SER A 91 9.41 20.80 -1.91
C SER A 91 8.21 19.87 -1.77
N LYS A 92 7.02 20.46 -1.80
CA LYS A 92 5.74 19.75 -1.72
C LYS A 92 4.85 20.15 -2.90
N GLN A 93 4.26 19.15 -3.55
CA GLN A 93 3.22 19.33 -4.56
C GLN A 93 1.90 18.75 -4.06
N ILE A 94 0.82 19.51 -4.21
CA ILE A 94 -0.54 19.03 -3.97
C ILE A 94 -1.15 18.63 -5.32
N VAL A 95 -1.68 17.41 -5.40
CA VAL A 95 -2.37 16.89 -6.58
C VAL A 95 -3.81 16.55 -6.18
N ARG A 96 -4.78 16.99 -6.98
CA ARG A 96 -6.17 16.54 -6.91
C ARG A 96 -6.44 15.48 -7.97
N VAL A 97 -7.13 14.43 -7.58
CA VAL A 97 -7.56 13.32 -8.42
C VAL A 97 -9.08 13.24 -8.35
N GLY A 98 -9.77 13.34 -9.48
CA GLY A 98 -11.23 13.24 -9.55
C GLY A 98 -11.68 12.63 -10.86
N PHE A 99 -12.99 12.46 -11.03
CA PHE A 99 -13.56 11.93 -12.28
C PHE A 99 -14.19 13.05 -13.09
N ILE A 100 -14.12 12.95 -14.42
CA ILE A 100 -14.77 13.90 -15.34
C ILE A 100 -16.29 13.79 -15.17
N GLN A 101 -16.80 12.56 -15.15
CA GLN A 101 -18.21 12.27 -14.89
C GLN A 101 -18.43 11.83 -13.43
N PRO A 102 -19.44 12.37 -12.74
CA PRO A 102 -19.77 11.94 -11.40
C PRO A 102 -20.37 10.54 -11.41
N PHE A 103 -20.05 9.73 -10.40
CA PHE A 103 -20.71 8.45 -10.16
C PHE A 103 -22.16 8.63 -9.71
N SER A 104 -23.06 7.77 -10.16
CA SER A 104 -24.41 7.65 -9.60
C SER A 104 -24.35 7.03 -8.20
N LYS A 105 -25.43 7.17 -7.42
CA LYS A 105 -25.51 6.49 -6.10
C LYS A 105 -25.37 4.98 -6.24
N GLN A 106 -25.95 4.40 -7.29
CA GLN A 106 -25.91 2.96 -7.54
C GLN A 106 -24.47 2.48 -7.84
N ASP A 107 -23.68 3.30 -8.55
CA ASP A 107 -22.28 2.97 -8.87
C ASP A 107 -21.38 2.91 -7.62
N LEU A 108 -21.81 3.54 -6.52
CA LEU A 108 -21.06 3.66 -5.27
C LEU A 108 -21.47 2.63 -4.21
N GLU A 109 -22.47 1.79 -4.47
CA GLU A 109 -22.93 0.72 -3.55
C GLU A 109 -21.91 -0.41 -3.39
N LYS A 110 -21.08 -0.63 -4.43
CA LYS A 110 -19.91 -1.51 -4.39
C LYS A 110 -18.69 -0.67 -4.67
N GLU A 111 -17.60 -0.96 -3.98
CA GLU A 111 -16.35 -0.29 -4.27
C GLU A 111 -15.86 -0.61 -5.68
N GLN A 112 -15.33 0.40 -6.33
CA GLN A 112 -14.57 0.31 -7.57
C GLN A 112 -13.13 0.78 -7.33
N THR A 113 -12.20 0.20 -8.08
CA THR A 113 -10.76 0.29 -7.79
C THR A 113 -9.95 0.74 -9.00
N TRP A 114 -9.01 1.65 -8.76
CA TRP A 114 -8.03 2.13 -9.74
C TRP A 114 -6.65 2.24 -9.09
N ARG A 115 -5.62 2.38 -9.92
CA ARG A 115 -4.31 2.88 -9.51
C ARG A 115 -4.05 4.22 -10.16
N VAL A 116 -3.60 5.19 -9.37
CA VAL A 116 -3.06 6.47 -9.83
C VAL A 116 -1.55 6.31 -9.96
N ILE A 117 -1.05 6.50 -11.17
CA ILE A 117 0.36 6.31 -11.50
C ILE A 117 1.03 7.68 -11.56
N PHE A 118 2.12 7.84 -10.81
CA PHE A 118 3.02 8.98 -10.86
C PHE A 118 4.30 8.51 -11.54
N ASN A 119 4.45 8.86 -12.81
CA ASN A 119 5.60 8.44 -13.61
C ASN A 119 6.57 9.61 -13.77
N GLU A 120 7.83 9.41 -13.39
CA GLU A 120 8.88 10.37 -13.69
C GLU A 120 9.11 10.41 -15.21
N VAL A 121 9.06 11.62 -15.77
CA VAL A 121 9.43 11.87 -17.16
C VAL A 121 10.95 11.85 -17.25
N THR A 122 11.48 10.97 -18.11
CA THR A 122 12.92 10.82 -18.30
C THR A 122 13.54 12.13 -18.77
N PRO A 123 14.50 12.71 -18.02
CA PRO A 123 15.24 13.88 -18.49
C PRO A 123 16.16 13.46 -19.64
N ILE A 124 16.36 14.36 -20.61
CA ILE A 124 17.37 14.16 -21.66
C ILE A 124 18.71 14.55 -21.04
N THR A 125 19.53 13.58 -20.65
CA THR A 125 20.89 13.82 -20.11
C THR A 125 21.93 13.01 -20.87
N GLU A 126 23.11 13.61 -21.09
CA GLU A 126 24.26 12.98 -21.77
C GLU A 126 25.21 12.24 -20.81
N ASP A 127 24.90 12.23 -19.51
CA ASP A 127 25.76 11.61 -18.50
C ASP A 127 25.70 10.07 -18.52
N GLU A 128 26.86 9.41 -18.48
CA GLU A 128 27.02 7.94 -18.39
C GLU A 128 26.69 7.36 -17.00
N ALA A 129 26.00 8.12 -16.15
CA ALA A 129 25.62 7.70 -14.81
C ALA A 129 24.36 6.81 -14.80
N ILE A 130 24.29 5.88 -13.85
CA ILE A 130 23.08 5.10 -13.60
C ILE A 130 21.98 6.04 -13.09
N ASN A 131 20.93 6.22 -13.89
CA ASN A 131 19.77 7.03 -13.52
C ASN A 131 18.60 6.13 -13.10
N PHE A 132 18.07 6.38 -11.90
CA PHE A 132 16.85 5.74 -11.42
C PHE A 132 15.63 6.53 -11.89
N GLN A 133 14.71 5.84 -12.58
CA GLN A 133 13.41 6.38 -12.95
C GLN A 133 12.35 5.96 -11.93
N PHE A 134 11.61 6.93 -11.40
CA PHE A 134 10.57 6.66 -10.43
C PHE A 134 9.19 6.41 -11.07
N ASN A 135 8.54 5.33 -10.65
CA ASN A 135 7.15 5.03 -10.98
C ASN A 135 6.40 4.62 -9.71
N PHE A 136 5.45 5.44 -9.26
CA PHE A 136 4.65 5.16 -8.07
C PHE A 136 3.21 4.86 -8.43
N SER A 137 2.61 3.87 -7.75
CA SER A 137 1.25 3.41 -8.00
C SER A 137 0.44 3.45 -6.70
N LEU A 138 -0.39 4.48 -6.55
CA LEU A 138 -1.27 4.64 -5.39
C LEU A 138 -2.66 4.06 -5.69
N PRO A 139 -3.26 3.27 -4.79
CA PRO A 139 -4.62 2.81 -4.97
C PRO A 139 -5.62 3.94 -4.76
N LEU A 140 -6.66 3.94 -5.59
CA LEU A 140 -7.84 4.80 -5.50
C LEU A 140 -9.08 3.93 -5.40
N PHE A 141 -9.77 4.05 -4.27
CA PHE A 141 -10.98 3.32 -3.94
C PHE A 141 -12.18 4.26 -4.01
N VAL A 142 -13.19 3.91 -4.80
CA VAL A 142 -14.37 4.75 -5.02
C VAL A 142 -15.62 3.97 -4.68
N GLY A 143 -16.40 4.49 -3.74
CA GLY A 143 -17.62 3.86 -3.25
C GLY A 143 -17.56 3.53 -1.77
N LYS A 144 -18.59 2.83 -1.31
CA LYS A 144 -18.79 2.50 0.10
C LYS A 144 -17.67 1.59 0.63
N GLN A 145 -17.13 1.95 1.79
CA GLN A 145 -16.17 1.14 2.53
C GLN A 145 -16.90 0.23 3.52
N ASP A 146 -17.10 -1.03 3.15
CA ASP A 146 -17.57 -2.05 4.10
C ASP A 146 -16.46 -2.47 5.08
N LYS A 147 -16.86 -2.97 6.25
CA LYS A 147 -15.95 -3.61 7.22
C LYS A 147 -15.33 -4.87 6.61
N THR A 148 -14.15 -5.24 7.10
CA THR A 148 -13.48 -6.50 6.75
C THR A 148 -14.41 -7.68 6.96
N ASN A 149 -14.48 -8.57 5.95
CA ASN A 149 -15.16 -9.86 6.04
C ASN A 149 -14.38 -10.87 5.20
N LEU A 150 -13.71 -11.81 5.85
CA LEU A 150 -12.82 -12.78 5.21
C LEU A 150 -13.29 -14.20 5.50
N ASP A 151 -13.29 -15.06 4.48
CA ASP A 151 -13.29 -16.52 4.64
C ASP A 151 -11.83 -17.00 4.66
N VAL A 152 -11.42 -17.63 5.75
CA VAL A 152 -10.02 -17.99 6.02
C VAL A 152 -9.94 -19.49 6.29
N LYS A 153 -9.06 -20.19 5.56
CA LYS A 153 -8.83 -21.63 5.72
C LYS A 153 -7.35 -21.91 5.88
N LEU A 154 -7.01 -22.55 6.99
CA LEU A 154 -5.67 -23.06 7.24
C LEU A 154 -5.55 -24.48 6.71
N ARG A 155 -4.50 -24.76 5.93
CA ARG A 155 -4.14 -26.09 5.45
C ARG A 155 -2.66 -26.34 5.67
N SER A 156 -2.26 -27.60 5.70
CA SER A 156 -0.86 -28.03 5.77
C SER A 156 -0.55 -28.90 4.56
N GLU A 157 0.50 -28.56 3.83
CA GLU A 157 0.99 -29.30 2.67
C GLU A 157 2.50 -29.50 2.83
N ASN A 158 2.97 -30.75 2.90
CA ASN A 158 4.40 -31.08 3.09
C ASN A 158 5.07 -30.31 4.25
N ASN A 159 4.36 -30.19 5.39
CA ASN A 159 4.74 -29.38 6.56
C ASN A 159 4.76 -27.85 6.37
N ASN A 160 4.43 -27.32 5.20
CA ASN A 160 4.19 -25.89 5.02
C ASN A 160 2.77 -25.52 5.45
N MET A 161 2.65 -24.45 6.22
CA MET A 161 1.36 -23.88 6.60
C MET A 161 0.88 -22.93 5.51
N ILE A 162 -0.28 -23.23 4.95
CA ILE A 162 -0.90 -22.48 3.87
C ILE A 162 -2.20 -21.86 4.38
N VAL A 163 -2.38 -20.56 4.14
CA VAL A 163 -3.60 -19.83 4.49
C VAL A 163 -4.30 -19.37 3.22
N ASP A 164 -5.44 -19.96 2.92
CA ASP A 164 -6.33 -19.50 1.87
C ASP A 164 -7.25 -18.41 2.44
N VAL A 165 -7.25 -17.23 1.82
CA VAL A 165 -8.08 -16.09 2.26
C VAL A 165 -8.93 -15.63 1.09
N LYS A 166 -10.24 -15.46 1.32
CA LYS A 166 -11.17 -14.87 0.36
C LYS A 166 -11.86 -13.65 0.98
N ASN A 167 -11.86 -12.54 0.25
CA ASN A 167 -12.59 -11.34 0.65
C ASN A 167 -14.08 -11.47 0.29
N LEU A 168 -14.95 -11.46 1.31
CA LEU A 168 -16.40 -11.52 1.19
C LEU A 168 -17.07 -10.14 1.32
N ALA A 169 -16.32 -9.08 1.63
CA ALA A 169 -16.84 -7.72 1.72
C ALA A 169 -17.10 -7.12 0.33
N LYS A 170 -17.94 -6.08 0.27
CA LYS A 170 -18.17 -5.28 -0.96
C LYS A 170 -17.18 -4.12 -1.11
N SER A 171 -16.05 -4.20 -0.42
CA SER A 171 -14.90 -3.32 -0.51
C SER A 171 -13.63 -4.16 -0.39
N HIS A 172 -12.48 -3.64 -0.82
CA HIS A 172 -11.19 -4.33 -0.71
C HIS A 172 -10.81 -4.65 0.73
N ALA A 173 -9.83 -5.53 0.91
CA ALA A 173 -9.09 -5.65 2.16
C ALA A 173 -7.59 -5.68 1.83
N GLN A 174 -6.78 -4.86 2.47
CA GLN A 174 -5.33 -4.97 2.39
C GLN A 174 -4.81 -5.81 3.55
N ILE A 175 -4.36 -7.02 3.27
CA ILE A 175 -3.73 -7.89 4.27
C ILE A 175 -2.34 -7.32 4.58
N THR A 176 -2.16 -6.84 5.81
CA THR A 176 -0.90 -6.23 6.29
C THR A 176 -0.09 -7.19 7.15
N ASN A 177 -0.75 -8.13 7.82
CA ASN A 177 -0.09 -9.14 8.63
C ASN A 177 -0.92 -10.43 8.69
N ILE A 178 -0.24 -11.57 8.65
CA ILE A 178 -0.80 -12.88 9.02
C ILE A 178 0.08 -13.50 10.10
N LYS A 179 -0.56 -13.99 11.16
CA LYS A 179 0.07 -14.67 12.29
C LYS A 179 -0.63 -15.99 12.56
N LEU A 180 0.16 -17.05 12.75
CA LEU A 180 -0.34 -18.31 13.32
C LEU A 180 0.02 -18.38 14.79
N VAL A 181 -0.94 -18.78 15.61
CA VAL A 181 -0.73 -19.00 17.04
C VAL A 181 -1.25 -20.37 17.47
N ASP A 182 -0.66 -20.94 18.52
CA ASP A 182 -1.16 -22.16 19.16
C ASP A 182 -2.37 -21.89 20.08
N SER A 183 -2.86 -22.93 20.76
CA SER A 183 -3.97 -22.84 21.70
C SER A 183 -3.71 -21.91 22.90
N ASN A 184 -2.45 -21.65 23.24
CA ASN A 184 -2.03 -20.77 24.32
C ASN A 184 -1.73 -19.35 23.83
N ASN A 185 -2.08 -19.01 22.58
CA ASN A 185 -1.71 -17.78 21.89
C ASN A 185 -0.19 -17.57 21.73
N LYS A 186 0.61 -18.63 21.83
CA LYS A 186 2.04 -18.55 21.50
C LYS A 186 2.18 -18.42 19.98
N GLU A 187 2.97 -17.44 19.56
CA GLU A 187 3.27 -17.24 18.15
C GLU A 187 4.08 -18.40 17.58
N LEU A 188 3.60 -18.91 16.44
CA LEU A 188 4.25 -19.97 15.67
C LEU A 188 4.97 -19.39 14.44
N VAL A 189 4.31 -18.45 13.75
CA VAL A 189 4.88 -17.69 12.64
C VAL A 189 4.13 -16.38 12.47
N GLN A 190 4.83 -15.33 12.04
CA GLN A 190 4.24 -14.06 11.63
C GLN A 190 4.89 -13.61 10.31
N LYS A 191 4.06 -13.20 9.34
CA LYS A 191 4.51 -12.57 8.11
C LYS A 191 3.87 -11.19 7.95
N ASN A 192 4.72 -10.18 7.75
CA ASN A 192 4.28 -8.88 7.25
C ASN A 192 4.06 -9.00 5.75
N ILE A 193 2.86 -8.64 5.31
CA ILE A 193 2.40 -8.81 3.94
C ILE A 193 1.90 -7.46 3.47
N ASN A 194 1.95 -7.22 2.17
CA ASN A 194 1.29 -6.06 1.59
C ASN A 194 0.52 -6.54 0.36
N ARG A 195 -0.65 -7.13 0.62
CA ARG A 195 -1.47 -7.72 -0.44
C ARG A 195 -2.91 -7.25 -0.33
N TYR A 196 -3.40 -6.70 -1.43
CA TYR A 196 -4.80 -6.36 -1.57
C TYR A 196 -5.60 -7.54 -2.11
N LEU A 197 -6.76 -7.75 -1.52
CA LEU A 197 -7.83 -8.61 -2.02
C LEU A 197 -9.01 -7.72 -2.39
N LEU A 198 -9.26 -7.57 -3.69
CA LEU A 198 -10.44 -6.84 -4.16
C LEU A 198 -11.73 -7.63 -3.86
N ILE A 199 -12.88 -7.05 -4.17
CA ILE A 199 -14.20 -7.65 -3.90
C ILE A 199 -14.28 -9.08 -4.47
N GLY A 200 -14.60 -10.05 -3.61
CA GLY A 200 -14.79 -11.44 -4.02
C GLY A 200 -13.50 -12.22 -4.31
N GLN A 201 -12.35 -11.56 -4.30
CA GLN A 201 -11.06 -12.14 -4.68
C GLN A 201 -10.48 -12.99 -3.56
N LYS A 202 -9.61 -13.92 -3.95
CA LYS A 202 -8.94 -14.85 -3.04
C LYS A 202 -7.44 -14.88 -3.31
N TYR A 203 -6.68 -15.22 -2.30
CA TYR A 203 -5.24 -15.46 -2.42
C TYR A 203 -4.79 -16.52 -1.43
N THR A 204 -3.78 -17.29 -1.83
CA THR A 204 -3.15 -18.34 -1.03
C THR A 204 -1.80 -17.87 -0.51
N PHE A 205 -1.67 -17.77 0.82
CA PHE A 205 -0.44 -17.36 1.48
C PHE A 205 0.33 -18.59 1.98
N ASP A 206 1.53 -18.79 1.46
CA ASP A 206 2.47 -19.75 2.03
C ASP A 206 3.20 -19.08 3.21
N LEU A 207 2.97 -19.61 4.41
CA LEU A 207 3.63 -19.15 5.63
C LEU A 207 4.92 -19.91 5.94
N GLY A 208 5.26 -20.91 5.14
CA GLY A 208 6.44 -21.76 5.27
C GLY A 208 6.25 -22.86 6.31
N MET A 209 7.34 -23.58 6.56
CA MET A 209 7.36 -24.65 7.55
C MET A 209 7.23 -24.10 8.97
N VAL A 210 6.37 -24.72 9.76
CA VAL A 210 6.14 -24.34 11.16
C VAL A 210 6.30 -25.58 12.05
N ASN A 211 7.23 -25.52 13.00
CA ASN A 211 7.39 -26.54 14.01
C ASN A 211 6.24 -26.46 15.01
N HIS A 212 5.31 -27.41 14.95
CA HIS A 212 4.18 -27.54 15.86
C HIS A 212 3.98 -29.02 16.23
N LYS A 213 3.34 -29.31 17.37
CA LYS A 213 3.03 -30.69 17.75
C LYS A 213 1.86 -31.18 16.91
N GLN A 214 1.82 -32.49 16.64
CA GLN A 214 0.93 -33.13 15.67
C GLN A 214 -0.59 -33.07 16.01
N ASN A 215 -1.01 -32.30 17.01
CA ASN A 215 -2.41 -32.05 17.38
C ASN A 215 -2.65 -30.63 17.93
N ASP A 216 -1.71 -29.70 17.74
CA ASP A 216 -1.91 -28.33 18.21
C ASP A 216 -3.07 -27.68 17.45
N LYS A 217 -4.05 -27.14 18.19
CA LYS A 217 -5.07 -26.27 17.58
C LYS A 217 -4.39 -24.96 17.19
N ILE A 218 -4.15 -24.79 15.90
CA ILE A 218 -3.58 -23.56 15.34
C ILE A 218 -4.70 -22.61 14.95
N LYS A 219 -4.57 -21.34 15.33
CA LYS A 219 -5.49 -20.27 14.97
C LYS A 219 -4.83 -19.31 14.00
N VAL A 220 -5.61 -18.76 13.08
CA VAL A 220 -5.11 -17.75 12.15
C VAL A 220 -5.52 -16.38 12.66
N LYS A 221 -4.55 -15.46 12.74
CA LYS A 221 -4.80 -14.07 13.08
C LYS A 221 -4.37 -13.18 11.92
N ILE A 222 -5.28 -12.35 11.42
CA ILE A 222 -5.03 -11.49 10.25
C ILE A 222 -5.27 -10.04 10.62
N LYS A 223 -4.35 -9.16 10.20
CA LYS A 223 -4.52 -7.71 10.28
C LYS A 223 -4.76 -7.16 8.89
N THR A 224 -5.73 -6.26 8.77
CA THR A 224 -5.99 -5.50 7.54
C THR A 224 -5.69 -4.02 7.69
N ASP A 225 -5.85 -3.24 6.62
CA ASP A 225 -5.82 -1.78 6.65
C ASP A 225 -7.06 -1.14 7.29
N LYS A 226 -8.16 -1.90 7.40
CA LYS A 226 -9.43 -1.44 7.96
C LYS A 226 -9.59 -1.76 9.44
N ASP A 227 -8.79 -2.71 9.93
CA ASP A 227 -8.84 -3.18 11.31
C ASP A 227 -7.67 -2.62 12.12
N GLY A 228 -7.97 -2.08 13.31
CA GLY A 228 -6.93 -1.60 14.23
C GLY A 228 -6.04 -2.72 14.76
N ASP A 229 -6.63 -3.91 14.94
CA ASP A 229 -6.04 -5.07 15.61
C ASP A 229 -6.07 -6.34 14.72
N LEU A 230 -5.39 -7.39 15.18
CA LEU A 230 -5.43 -8.72 14.58
C LEU A 230 -6.78 -9.40 14.86
N LEU A 231 -7.51 -9.74 13.81
CA LEU A 231 -8.75 -10.52 13.87
C LEU A 231 -8.43 -12.02 13.88
N GLU A 232 -9.09 -12.78 14.75
CA GLU A 232 -8.95 -14.25 14.86
C GLU A 232 -9.97 -14.96 13.96
N TYR A 233 -9.49 -15.99 13.24
CA TYR A 233 -10.25 -16.85 12.34
C TYR A 233 -9.98 -18.33 12.64
#